data_AF-A0A3Q0EJD8-F1
#
_entry.id   AF-A0A3Q0EJD8-F1
#
_cell.length_a   1.000
_cell.length_b   1.000
_cell.length_c   1.000
_cell.angle_alpha   90.00
_cell.angle_beta   90.00
_cell.angle_gamma   90.00
#
_symmetry.space_group_name_H-M   'P 1'
#
loop_
_entity.id
_entity.type
_entity.pdbx_description
1 polymer ?
#
loop_
_entity_poly.entity_id
_entity_poly.type
_entity_poly.pdbx_seq_one_letter_code
_entity_poly.pdbx_strand_id
1 'polypeptide(L)'
;MPHDAHPMGVLVNAMSALTVFHTDANPALRDVYFYQLKEFSSNDALELFNLIAFDQSDHRMEFNELSQRVVDYAHGIPLLVKVLARLLCGRNKEVWESQLNKLKKMSVKNG
;
A
#
# COMPACT_ATOMS: atom_id res chain seq x y z
N MET A 1 -9.24 39.57 16.28
CA MET A 1 -9.08 38.53 15.23
C MET A 1 -9.04 39.24 13.87
N PRO A 2 -8.10 38.85 12.98
CA PRO A 2 -8.38 37.88 11.92
C PRO A 2 -7.36 36.71 11.94
N HIS A 3 -7.78 35.45 11.81
CA HIS A 3 -8.22 34.69 10.64
C HIS A 3 -7.04 34.12 9.82
N ASP A 4 -6.74 32.85 10.15
CA ASP A 4 -6.27 31.76 9.30
C ASP A 4 -4.93 31.84 8.55
N ALA A 5 -4.00 30.99 8.97
CA ALA A 5 -3.33 30.03 8.08
C ALA A 5 -2.77 28.87 8.91
N HIS A 6 -3.49 27.75 8.91
CA HIS A 6 -3.03 26.47 9.46
C HIS A 6 -1.80 25.99 8.63
N PRO A 7 -0.70 25.49 9.23
CA PRO A 7 0.53 25.12 8.50
C PRO A 7 0.40 23.92 7.52
N MET A 8 -0.81 23.44 7.27
CA MET A 8 -1.09 22.30 6.39
C MET A 8 -1.10 22.65 4.89
N GLY A 9 -0.79 23.89 4.52
CA GLY A 9 -0.72 24.34 3.11
C GLY A 9 0.65 24.22 2.43
N VAL A 10 1.74 24.03 3.17
CA VAL A 10 3.11 24.11 2.60
C VAL A 10 3.60 22.76 2.07
N LEU A 11 3.09 21.63 2.59
CA LEU A 11 3.56 20.30 2.22
C LEU A 11 3.05 19.83 0.84
N VAL A 12 1.86 20.27 0.43
CA VAL A 12 1.24 19.78 -0.81
C VAL A 12 1.95 20.36 -2.05
N ASN A 13 2.38 21.62 -1.98
CA ASN A 13 3.11 22.27 -3.08
C ASN A 13 4.54 21.74 -3.23
N ALA A 14 5.18 21.31 -2.13
CA ALA A 14 6.50 20.68 -2.19
C ALA A 14 6.45 19.28 -2.84
N MET A 15 5.41 18.49 -2.58
CA MET A 15 5.27 17.16 -3.19
C MET A 15 4.99 17.21 -4.71
N SER A 16 4.25 18.21 -5.17
CA SER A 16 4.08 18.44 -6.62
C SER A 16 5.35 19.02 -7.26
N ALA A 17 6.05 19.94 -6.61
CA ALA A 17 7.31 20.50 -7.12
C ALA A 17 8.44 19.46 -7.20
N LEU A 18 8.52 18.52 -6.25
CA LEU A 18 9.49 17.42 -6.27
C LEU A 18 9.24 16.40 -7.39
N THR A 19 8.04 16.36 -7.96
CA THR A 19 7.73 15.48 -9.11
C THR A 19 8.19 16.10 -10.43
N VAL A 20 8.35 17.43 -10.50
CA VAL A 20 8.63 18.18 -11.75
C VAL A 20 10.13 18.41 -11.97
N PHE A 21 10.97 18.38 -10.93
CA PHE A 21 12.40 18.67 -11.07
C PHE A 21 13.26 17.47 -10.67
N HIS A 22 13.67 16.71 -11.69
CA HIS A 22 14.82 15.80 -11.72
C HIS A 22 14.87 14.67 -10.68
N THR A 23 14.74 13.44 -11.21
CA THR A 23 15.09 12.13 -10.61
C THR A 23 16.57 11.97 -10.21
N ASP A 24 17.34 13.06 -10.11
CA ASP A 24 18.80 13.03 -9.90
C ASP A 24 19.25 13.79 -8.63
N ALA A 25 18.39 14.59 -8.00
CA ALA A 25 18.83 15.50 -6.94
C ALA A 25 18.90 14.91 -5.51
N ASN A 26 18.43 13.67 -5.28
CA ASN A 26 18.57 13.03 -3.97
C ASN A 26 18.78 11.49 -4.07
N PRO A 27 20.03 11.00 -4.00
CA PRO A 27 20.31 9.57 -4.05
C PRO A 27 19.71 8.77 -2.87
N ALA A 28 19.44 9.41 -1.72
CA ALA A 28 18.79 8.75 -0.58
C ALA A 28 17.29 8.51 -0.82
N LEU A 29 16.65 9.37 -1.61
CA LEU A 29 15.26 9.16 -2.03
C LEU A 29 15.17 8.25 -3.23
N ARG A 30 16.23 8.13 -4.05
CA ARG A 30 16.26 7.19 -5.18
C ARG A 30 15.93 5.78 -4.73
N ASP A 31 16.55 5.27 -3.65
CA ASP A 31 16.21 3.95 -3.13
C ASP A 31 14.78 3.90 -2.58
N VAL A 32 14.33 4.89 -1.82
CA VAL A 32 12.94 4.93 -1.32
C VAL A 32 11.91 4.93 -2.46
N TYR A 33 12.19 5.63 -3.55
CA TYR A 33 11.37 5.65 -4.76
C TYR A 33 11.55 4.38 -5.60
N PHE A 34 12.73 3.79 -5.68
CA PHE A 34 12.96 2.52 -6.36
C PHE A 34 12.27 1.36 -5.61
N TYR A 35 12.26 1.40 -4.28
CA TYR A 35 11.45 0.52 -3.42
C TYR A 35 9.94 0.80 -3.51
N GLN A 36 9.51 1.99 -3.97
CA GLN A 36 8.11 2.31 -4.24
C GLN A 36 7.68 1.96 -5.67
N LEU A 37 8.60 2.01 -6.64
CA LEU A 37 8.34 1.86 -8.08
C LEU A 37 8.68 0.48 -8.63
N LYS A 38 9.62 -0.24 -8.01
CA LYS A 38 9.89 -1.62 -8.38
C LYS A 38 8.73 -2.45 -7.86
N GLU A 39 7.88 -2.90 -8.78
CA GLU A 39 6.90 -3.94 -8.50
C GLU A 39 7.64 -5.07 -7.77
N PHE A 40 7.20 -5.34 -6.54
CA PHE A 40 7.73 -6.46 -5.80
C PHE A 40 7.38 -7.74 -6.58
N SER A 41 8.29 -8.71 -6.58
CA SER A 41 7.89 -10.04 -7.03
C SER A 41 6.69 -10.50 -6.19
N SER A 42 5.84 -11.37 -6.73
CA SER A 42 4.68 -11.88 -5.97
C SER A 42 5.09 -12.47 -4.62
N ASN A 43 6.31 -13.04 -4.53
CA ASN A 43 6.84 -13.57 -3.28
C ASN A 43 7.23 -12.46 -2.29
N ASP A 44 7.94 -11.42 -2.73
CA ASP A 44 8.32 -10.31 -1.86
C ASP A 44 7.10 -9.51 -1.37
N ALA A 45 6.10 -9.34 -2.26
CA ALA A 45 4.84 -8.70 -1.91
C ALA A 45 4.07 -9.52 -0.88
N LEU A 46 4.08 -10.85 -0.97
CA LEU A 46 3.47 -11.75 0.00
C LEU A 46 4.18 -11.71 1.35
N GLU A 47 5.51 -11.73 1.36
CA GLU A 47 6.28 -11.59 2.60
C GLU A 47 5.99 -10.25 3.28
N LEU A 48 6.02 -9.15 2.53
CA LEU A 48 5.71 -7.81 3.04
C LEU A 48 4.28 -7.73 3.58
N PHE A 49 3.32 -8.27 2.84
CA PHE A 49 1.92 -8.33 3.27
C PHE A 49 1.80 -9.08 4.59
N ASN A 50 2.37 -10.29 4.66
CA ASN A 50 2.28 -11.15 5.83
C ASN A 50 2.97 -10.53 7.05
N LEU A 51 4.11 -9.86 6.85
CA LEU A 51 4.80 -9.13 7.91
C LEU A 51 3.88 -8.09 8.56
N ILE A 52 3.17 -7.30 7.76
CA ILE A 52 2.33 -6.20 8.23
C ILE A 52 0.97 -6.68 8.75
N ALA A 53 0.31 -7.60 8.05
CA ALA A 53 -1.06 -8.02 8.36
C ALA A 53 -1.16 -8.92 9.59
N PHE A 54 -0.09 -9.68 9.88
CA PHE A 54 -0.09 -10.66 10.97
C PHE A 54 0.74 -10.23 12.17
N ASP A 55 1.66 -9.27 12.06
CA ASP A 55 2.49 -8.75 13.17
C ASP A 55 2.92 -9.86 14.17
N GLN A 56 3.63 -10.87 13.65
CA GLN A 56 4.09 -12.08 14.36
C GLN A 56 3.03 -13.06 14.90
N SER A 57 1.74 -12.89 14.60
CA SER A 57 0.72 -13.88 14.92
C SER A 57 0.94 -15.21 14.17
N ASP A 58 0.70 -16.32 14.88
CA ASP A 58 0.98 -17.69 14.40
C ASP A 58 -0.10 -18.22 13.43
N HIS A 59 -1.16 -17.44 13.20
CA HIS A 59 -2.29 -17.81 12.35
C HIS A 59 -2.03 -17.56 10.86
N ARG A 60 -0.77 -17.37 10.43
CA ARG A 60 -0.42 -17.04 9.03
C ARG A 60 -0.88 -18.11 8.04
N MET A 61 -0.69 -19.38 8.36
CA MET A 61 -1.00 -20.50 7.46
C MET A 61 -2.48 -20.51 7.06
N GLU A 62 -3.34 -20.16 8.02
CA GLU A 62 -4.79 -20.12 7.85
C GLU A 62 -5.29 -19.07 6.86
N PHE A 63 -4.47 -18.06 6.57
CA PHE A 63 -4.80 -16.94 5.70
C PHE A 63 -3.94 -16.94 4.43
N ASN A 64 -3.16 -17.98 4.16
CA ASN A 64 -2.19 -17.99 3.06
C ASN A 64 -2.87 -17.76 1.68
N GLU A 65 -3.97 -18.46 1.42
CA GLU A 65 -4.73 -18.28 0.17
C GLU A 65 -5.32 -16.87 0.05
N LEU A 66 -5.81 -16.29 1.15
CA LEU A 66 -6.34 -14.94 1.15
C LEU A 66 -5.23 -13.90 0.94
N SER A 67 -4.07 -14.12 1.55
CA SER A 67 -2.90 -13.27 1.43
C SER A 67 -2.39 -13.26 -0.01
N GLN A 68 -2.35 -14.41 -0.67
CA GLN A 68 -2.01 -14.51 -2.09
C GLN A 68 -2.99 -13.70 -2.95
N ARG A 69 -4.30 -13.85 -2.74
CA ARG A 69 -5.32 -13.08 -3.48
C ARG A 69 -5.20 -11.57 -3.29
N VAL A 70 -4.77 -11.12 -2.09
CA VAL A 70 -4.52 -9.69 -1.83
C VAL A 70 -3.33 -9.20 -2.65
N VAL A 71 -2.24 -9.96 -2.65
CA VAL A 71 -1.02 -9.63 -3.41
C VAL A 71 -1.28 -9.64 -4.91
N ASP A 72 -2.05 -10.61 -5.40
CA ASP A 72 -2.46 -10.69 -6.80
C ASP A 72 -3.31 -9.48 -7.19
N TYR A 73 -4.27 -9.08 -6.33
CA TYR A 73 -5.04 -7.84 -6.52
C TYR A 73 -4.16 -6.59 -6.47
N ALA A 74 -3.09 -6.61 -5.68
CA ALA A 74 -2.16 -5.50 -5.59
C ALA A 74 -1.16 -5.45 -6.76
N HIS A 75 -1.11 -6.48 -7.62
CA HIS A 75 -0.18 -6.61 -8.74
C HIS A 75 1.29 -6.39 -8.32
N GLY A 76 1.65 -6.77 -7.09
CA GLY A 76 3.00 -6.53 -6.56
C GLY A 76 3.33 -5.05 -6.28
N ILE A 77 2.37 -4.12 -6.41
CA ILE A 77 2.58 -2.70 -6.14
C ILE A 77 2.80 -2.48 -4.64
N PRO A 78 4.01 -2.05 -4.22
CA PRO A 78 4.38 -1.96 -2.80
C PRO A 78 3.42 -1.14 -1.94
N LEU A 79 2.94 -0.02 -2.48
CA LEU A 79 2.03 0.88 -1.76
C LEU A 79 0.66 0.23 -1.53
N LEU A 80 0.13 -0.46 -2.54
CA LEU A 80 -1.18 -1.10 -2.45
C LEU A 80 -1.14 -2.30 -1.49
N VAL A 81 -0.07 -3.09 -1.55
CA VAL A 81 0.19 -4.18 -0.59
C VAL A 81 0.16 -3.66 0.85
N LYS A 82 0.87 -2.56 1.15
CA LYS A 82 0.92 -1.96 2.49
C LYS A 82 -0.46 -1.46 2.96
N VAL A 83 -1.20 -0.78 2.09
CA VAL A 83 -2.55 -0.29 2.40
C VAL A 83 -3.49 -1.43 2.73
N LEU A 84 -3.50 -2.48 1.89
CA LEU A 84 -4.36 -3.65 2.10
C LEU A 84 -3.96 -4.43 3.35
N ALA A 85 -2.66 -4.61 3.61
CA ALA A 85 -2.18 -5.27 4.82
C ALA A 85 -2.65 -4.55 6.09
N ARG A 86 -2.54 -3.21 6.14
CA ARG A 86 -3.02 -2.41 7.27
C ARG A 86 -4.54 -2.44 7.41
N LEU A 87 -5.27 -2.43 6.31
CA LEU A 87 -6.73 -2.51 6.30
C LEU A 87 -7.24 -3.83 6.90
N LEU A 88 -6.53 -4.91 6.63
CA LEU A 88 -6.91 -6.28 6.97
C LEU A 88 -6.30 -6.79 8.28
N CYS A 89 -5.25 -6.12 8.79
CA CYS A 89 -4.59 -6.45 10.04
C CYS A 89 -5.57 -6.62 11.21
N GLY A 90 -5.47 -7.75 11.93
CA GLY A 90 -6.31 -8.07 13.09
C GLY A 90 -7.79 -8.35 12.76
N ARG A 91 -8.17 -8.47 11.49
CA ARG A 91 -9.54 -8.85 11.06
C ARG A 91 -9.63 -10.36 10.83
N ASN A 92 -10.82 -10.94 11.01
CA ASN A 92 -11.09 -12.35 10.71
C ASN A 92 -11.23 -12.61 9.19
N LYS A 93 -11.19 -13.88 8.79
CA LYS A 93 -11.24 -14.31 7.37
C LYS A 93 -12.46 -13.79 6.62
N GLU A 94 -13.64 -13.82 7.25
CA GLU A 94 -14.89 -13.35 6.63
C GLU A 94 -14.81 -11.86 6.23
N VAL A 95 -14.18 -11.04 7.07
CA VAL A 95 -13.96 -9.62 6.76
C VAL A 95 -12.96 -9.48 5.62
N TRP A 96 -11.90 -10.29 5.57
CA TRP A 96 -10.94 -10.26 4.46
C TRP A 96 -11.62 -10.58 3.13
N GLU A 97 -12.43 -11.64 3.08
CA GLU A 97 -13.17 -12.01 1.88
C GLU A 97 -14.16 -10.92 1.45
N SER A 98 -14.88 -10.34 2.41
CA SER A 98 -15.82 -9.24 2.14
C SER A 98 -15.13 -8.01 1.55
N GLN A 99 -13.98 -7.61 2.12
CA GLN A 99 -13.20 -6.47 1.63
C GLN A 99 -12.59 -6.75 0.25
N LEU A 100 -12.01 -7.93 0.04
CA LEU A 100 -11.49 -8.34 -1.28
C LEU A 100 -12.59 -8.35 -2.35
N ASN A 101 -13.78 -8.86 -2.03
CA ASN A 101 -14.91 -8.84 -2.95
C ASN A 101 -15.38 -7.42 -3.27
N LYS A 102 -15.38 -6.50 -2.29
CA LYS A 102 -15.67 -5.07 -2.53
C LYS A 102 -14.63 -4.45 -3.45
N LEU A 103 -13.34 -4.68 -3.20
CA LEU A 103 -12.23 -4.17 -4.00
C LEU A 103 -12.33 -4.65 -5.45
N LYS A 104 -12.57 -5.95 -5.68
CA LYS A 104 -12.81 -6.51 -7.02
C LYS A 104 -13.99 -5.85 -7.72
N LYS A 105 -15.12 -5.65 -7.02
CA LYS A 105 -16.30 -4.98 -7.59
C LYS A 105 -16.05 -3.50 -7.94
N MET A 106 -15.19 -2.81 -7.20
CA MET A 106 -14.81 -1.42 -7.51
C MET A 106 -13.87 -1.36 -8.71
N SER A 107 -12.95 -2.32 -8.85
CA SER A 107 -12.02 -2.39 -9.99
C SER A 107 -12.70 -2.69 -11.33
N VAL A 108 -13.89 -3.32 -11.34
CA VAL A 108 -14.64 -3.66 -12.55
C VAL A 108 -15.51 -2.49 -13.08
N LYS A 109 -15.60 -1.36 -12.37
CA LYS A 109 -16.50 -0.25 -12.74
C LYS A 109 -15.90 0.84 -13.63
N ASN A 110 -14.69 0.69 -14.15
CA ASN A 110 -14.15 1.65 -15.12
C ASN A 110 -14.22 1.05 -16.53
N GLY A 111 -15.39 1.15 -17.14
CA GLY A 111 -15.63 0.96 -18.57
C GLY A 111 -16.19 2.25 -19.16
#